data_AF-A0A124ET15-F1
#
_entry.id   AF-A0A124ET15-F1
#
_cell.length_a   1.000
_cell.length_b   1.000
_cell.length_c   1.000
_cell.angle_alpha   90.00
_cell.angle_beta   90.00
_cell.angle_gamma   90.00
#
_symmetry.space_group_name_H-M   'P 1'
#
loop_
_entity.id
_entity.type
_entity.pdbx_description
1 polymer ?
#
loop_
_entity_poly.entity_id
_entity_poly.type
_entity_poly.pdbx_seq_one_letter_code
_entity_poly.pdbx_strand_id
1 'polypeptide(L)'
;MPFSAAGLGHTDCERIVNGALAQPVLALSSLAYVAAGVVVACWAMRWRSPLAGAAAVALVAVGVGSVAYHGPQPWWAGPAHDVPILALVLVCAAVLVRGWRRWSVWAPAAGVLAVGLAAYLAGRSGSPQCRPDSVWQFHGVWHVLTAVAAVWAVRAVAPRSCGTVSL
;
A
#
# COMPACT_ATOMS: atom_id res chain seq x y z
N MET A 1 17.87 -22.19 -11.93
CA MET A 1 18.44 -21.73 -10.65
C MET A 1 17.30 -21.72 -9.66
N PRO A 2 17.34 -22.46 -8.55
CA PRO A 2 16.28 -22.36 -7.56
C PRO A 2 16.38 -20.96 -6.96
N PHE A 3 15.29 -20.20 -6.97
CA PHE A 3 15.18 -19.03 -6.12
C PHE A 3 15.48 -19.52 -4.69
N SER A 4 16.55 -19.01 -4.07
CA SER A 4 16.83 -19.27 -2.67
C SER A 4 15.60 -18.85 -1.88
N ALA A 5 14.82 -19.84 -1.46
CA ALA A 5 13.62 -19.66 -0.68
C ALA A 5 14.02 -19.24 0.73
N ALA A 6 14.35 -17.96 0.91
CA ALA A 6 13.91 -17.33 2.14
C ALA A 6 12.38 -17.53 2.15
N GLY A 7 11.87 -18.35 3.07
CA GLY A 7 10.44 -18.50 3.29
C GLY A 7 9.72 -17.15 3.37
N LEU A 8 8.46 -17.15 2.91
CA LEU A 8 7.62 -15.96 2.80
C LEU A 8 7.59 -15.22 4.14
N GLY A 9 7.82 -13.90 4.07
CA GLY A 9 7.77 -13.03 5.25
C GLY A 9 8.92 -13.15 6.24
N HIS A 10 9.99 -13.93 5.98
CA HIS A 10 11.12 -14.03 6.92
C HIS A 10 11.89 -12.73 7.16
N THR A 11 11.71 -11.75 6.28
CA THR A 11 12.33 -10.46 6.44
C THR A 11 11.51 -9.48 7.28
N ASP A 12 10.27 -9.85 7.59
CA ASP A 12 9.38 -9.08 8.45
C ASP A 12 9.69 -9.40 9.91
N CYS A 13 9.48 -8.42 10.77
CA CYS A 13 9.70 -8.62 12.19
C CYS A 13 8.70 -9.59 12.84
N GLU A 14 7.43 -9.58 12.42
CA GLU A 14 6.38 -10.40 13.04
C GLU A 14 6.69 -11.89 12.93
N ARG A 15 6.56 -12.60 14.06
CA ARG A 15 6.76 -14.05 14.12
C ARG A 15 5.77 -14.75 13.19
N ILE A 16 6.30 -15.66 12.38
CA ILE A 16 5.50 -16.61 11.59
C ILE A 16 5.02 -17.73 12.52
N VAL A 17 3.69 -17.90 12.63
CA VAL A 17 3.07 -18.95 13.44
C VAL A 17 2.28 -19.94 12.58
N ASN A 18 2.10 -21.16 13.09
CA ASN A 18 1.25 -22.15 12.45
C ASN A 18 -0.23 -21.82 12.73
N GLY A 19 -0.88 -21.11 11.80
CA GLY A 19 -2.28 -20.72 11.91
C GLY A 19 -2.85 -20.24 10.57
N ALA A 20 -4.15 -19.92 10.54
CA ALA A 20 -4.80 -19.37 9.34
C ALA A 20 -4.20 -18.02 8.90
N LEU A 21 -3.67 -17.25 9.87
CA LEU A 21 -2.86 -16.08 9.64
C LEU A 21 -1.45 -16.33 10.18
N ALA A 22 -0.48 -16.51 9.28
CA ALA A 22 0.91 -16.75 9.63
C ALA A 22 1.53 -15.56 10.36
N GLN A 23 1.15 -14.33 10.00
CA GLN A 23 1.55 -13.06 10.57
C GLN A 23 0.29 -12.19 10.78
N PRO A 24 -0.46 -12.41 11.88
CA PRO A 24 -1.77 -11.81 12.11
C PRO A 24 -1.83 -10.28 12.00
N VAL A 25 -0.85 -9.55 12.56
CA VAL A 25 -0.84 -8.08 12.56
C VAL A 25 -0.60 -7.57 11.15
N LEU A 26 0.35 -8.15 10.42
CA LEU A 26 0.64 -7.76 9.04
C LEU A 26 -0.54 -8.09 8.13
N ALA A 27 -1.14 -9.28 8.24
CA ALA A 27 -2.31 -9.65 7.46
C ALA A 27 -3.52 -8.72 7.70
N LEU A 28 -3.81 -8.36 8.96
CA LEU A 28 -4.91 -7.44 9.27
C LEU A 28 -4.63 -6.01 8.82
N SER A 29 -3.41 -5.52 8.99
CA SER A 29 -3.04 -4.16 8.56
C SER A 29 -3.07 -4.00 7.03
N SER A 30 -2.89 -5.07 6.26
CA SER A 30 -3.05 -5.07 4.79
C SER A 30 -4.46 -4.68 4.33
N LEU A 31 -5.48 -4.81 5.19
CA LEU A 31 -6.84 -4.33 4.90
C LEU A 31 -6.91 -2.81 4.71
N ALA A 32 -5.91 -2.05 5.18
CA ALA A 32 -5.80 -0.62 4.90
C ALA A 32 -5.74 -0.33 3.39
N TYR A 33 -5.07 -1.18 2.60
CA TYR A 33 -5.03 -1.04 1.15
C TYR A 33 -6.39 -1.31 0.49
N VAL A 34 -7.15 -2.29 1.00
CA VAL A 34 -8.50 -2.58 0.52
C VAL A 34 -9.42 -1.40 0.80
N ALA A 35 -9.40 -0.86 2.02
CA ALA A 35 -10.17 0.33 2.39
C ALA A 35 -9.79 1.55 1.54
N ALA A 36 -8.49 1.79 1.33
CA ALA A 36 -7.98 2.82 0.44
C ALA A 36 -8.49 2.64 -1.00
N GLY A 37 -8.45 1.41 -1.52
CA GLY A 37 -8.95 1.08 -2.84
C GLY A 37 -10.44 1.36 -3.00
N VAL A 38 -11.27 1.04 -1.99
CA VAL A 38 -12.71 1.36 -1.98
C VAL A 38 -12.94 2.87 -1.99
N VAL A 39 -12.22 3.64 -1.17
CA VAL A 39 -12.30 5.11 -1.16
C VAL A 39 -11.95 5.68 -2.54
N VAL A 40 -10.86 5.20 -3.15
CA VAL A 40 -10.42 5.65 -4.48
C VAL A 40 -11.40 5.20 -5.57
N ALA A 41 -12.06 4.04 -5.44
CA ALA A 41 -13.09 3.59 -6.37
C ALA A 41 -14.30 4.55 -6.38
N CYS A 42 -14.75 4.98 -5.19
CA CYS A 42 -15.80 5.99 -5.05
C CYS A 42 -15.43 7.30 -5.76
N TRP A 43 -14.17 7.75 -5.64
CA TRP A 43 -13.68 8.91 -6.36
C TRP A 43 -13.55 8.68 -7.86
N ALA A 44 -13.10 7.51 -8.29
CA ALA A 44 -12.98 7.15 -9.70
C ALA A 44 -14.34 7.22 -10.40
N MET A 45 -15.40 6.73 -9.75
CA MET A 45 -16.78 6.85 -10.23
C MET A 45 -17.23 8.32 -10.28
N ARG A 46 -17.00 9.08 -9.20
CA ARG A 46 -17.40 10.50 -9.12
C ARG A 46 -16.68 11.39 -10.14
N TRP A 47 -15.40 11.16 -10.37
CA TRP A 47 -14.54 11.94 -11.27
C TRP A 47 -14.52 11.40 -12.71
N ARG A 48 -15.14 10.24 -12.95
CA ARG A 48 -15.07 9.47 -14.20
C ARG A 48 -13.63 9.31 -14.69
N SER A 49 -12.71 9.04 -13.76
CA SER A 49 -11.28 9.00 -14.01
C SER A 49 -10.80 7.54 -14.13
N PRO A 50 -10.45 7.06 -15.34
CA PRO A 50 -9.95 5.69 -15.51
C PRO A 50 -8.64 5.45 -14.76
N LEU A 51 -7.80 6.48 -14.62
CA LEU A 51 -6.55 6.38 -13.89
C LEU A 51 -6.77 6.24 -12.37
N ALA A 52 -7.78 6.94 -11.81
CA ALA A 52 -8.18 6.69 -10.43
C ALA A 52 -8.79 5.28 -10.27
N GLY A 53 -9.55 4.80 -11.27
CA GLY A 53 -10.07 3.44 -11.29
C GLY A 53 -8.96 2.38 -11.28
N ALA A 54 -7.93 2.56 -12.10
CA ALA A 54 -6.75 1.69 -12.09
C ALA A 54 -6.03 1.70 -10.74
N ALA A 55 -5.92 2.87 -10.09
CA ALA A 55 -5.33 2.97 -8.76
C ALA A 55 -6.18 2.24 -7.70
N ALA A 56 -7.50 2.34 -7.77
CA ALA A 56 -8.41 1.61 -6.89
C ALA A 56 -8.22 0.09 -7.01
N VAL A 57 -8.21 -0.43 -8.24
CA VAL A 57 -8.02 -1.86 -8.51
C VAL A 57 -6.66 -2.33 -8.01
N ALA A 58 -5.60 -1.58 -8.31
CA ALA A 58 -4.25 -1.91 -7.85
C ALA A 58 -4.15 -1.93 -6.31
N LEU A 59 -4.76 -0.96 -5.62
CA LEU A 59 -4.79 -0.91 -4.15
C LEU A 59 -5.53 -2.12 -3.55
N VAL A 60 -6.71 -2.46 -4.07
CA VAL A 60 -7.45 -3.66 -3.61
C VAL A 60 -6.63 -4.92 -3.85
N ALA A 61 -6.02 -5.06 -5.03
CA ALA A 61 -5.18 -6.20 -5.37
C ALA A 61 -3.95 -6.32 -4.45
N VAL A 62 -3.29 -5.20 -4.11
CA VAL A 62 -2.20 -5.18 -3.11
C VAL A 62 -2.71 -5.65 -1.75
N GLY A 63 -3.86 -5.14 -1.29
CA GLY A 63 -4.44 -5.55 -0.01
C GLY A 63 -4.76 -7.04 0.05
N VAL A 64 -5.44 -7.57 -0.96
CA VAL A 64 -5.79 -9.00 -1.03
C VAL A 64 -4.55 -9.89 -1.15
N GLY A 65 -3.60 -9.50 -2.01
CA GLY A 65 -2.33 -10.19 -2.17
C GLY A 65 -1.50 -10.23 -0.89
N SER A 66 -1.46 -9.12 -0.18
CA SER A 66 -0.77 -8.99 1.11
C SER A 66 -1.44 -9.76 2.25
N VAL A 67 -2.79 -9.81 2.28
CA VAL A 67 -3.51 -10.73 3.18
C VAL A 67 -3.14 -12.18 2.87
N ALA A 68 -3.01 -12.58 1.60
CA ALA A 68 -2.60 -13.95 1.25
C ALA A 68 -1.14 -14.25 1.65
N TYR A 69 -0.24 -13.26 1.52
CA TYR A 69 1.19 -13.36 1.83
C TYR A 69 1.50 -13.41 3.33
N HIS A 70 0.81 -12.62 4.13
CA HIS A 70 0.98 -12.62 5.59
C HIS A 70 0.00 -13.57 6.28
N GLY A 71 -1.07 -13.97 5.61
CA GLY A 71 -2.11 -14.83 6.16
C GLY A 71 -1.84 -16.32 5.87
N PRO A 72 -2.60 -16.94 4.96
CA PRO A 72 -2.55 -18.39 4.74
C PRO A 72 -1.31 -18.89 3.98
N GLN A 73 -0.51 -18.00 3.37
CA GLN A 73 0.73 -18.33 2.66
C GLN A 73 0.64 -19.50 1.65
N PRO A 74 -0.36 -19.54 0.74
CA PRO A 74 -0.37 -20.52 -0.33
C PRO A 74 0.83 -20.35 -1.27
N TRP A 75 1.13 -21.37 -2.08
CA TRP A 75 2.28 -21.38 -3.00
C TRP A 75 2.33 -20.19 -3.98
N TRP A 76 1.18 -19.57 -4.27
CA TRP A 76 1.06 -18.39 -5.14
C TRP A 76 1.12 -17.05 -4.39
N ALA A 77 1.26 -17.05 -3.06
CA ALA A 77 1.17 -15.83 -2.25
C ALA A 77 2.25 -14.80 -2.56
N GLY A 78 3.48 -15.26 -2.85
CA GLY A 78 4.58 -14.39 -3.32
C GLY A 78 4.19 -13.56 -4.57
N PRO A 79 3.90 -14.20 -5.72
CA PRO A 79 3.51 -13.44 -6.91
C PRO A 79 2.20 -12.65 -6.72
N ALA A 80 1.23 -13.15 -5.95
CA ALA A 80 0.01 -12.40 -5.66
C ALA A 80 0.26 -11.14 -4.81
N HIS A 81 1.35 -11.08 -4.07
CA HIS A 81 1.77 -9.89 -3.32
C HIS A 81 2.58 -8.92 -4.19
N ASP A 82 3.60 -9.42 -4.89
CA ASP A 82 4.58 -8.56 -5.55
C ASP A 82 4.08 -7.94 -6.86
N VAL A 83 3.27 -8.69 -7.63
CA VAL A 83 2.78 -8.21 -8.93
C VAL A 83 1.81 -7.02 -8.78
N PRO A 84 0.82 -7.05 -7.86
CA PRO A 84 -0.01 -5.87 -7.60
C PRO A 84 0.77 -4.66 -7.09
N ILE A 85 1.82 -4.86 -6.29
CA ILE A 85 2.69 -3.76 -5.82
C ILE A 85 3.36 -3.08 -7.01
N LEU A 86 3.93 -3.87 -7.93
CA LEU A 86 4.52 -3.33 -9.15
C LEU A 86 3.48 -2.57 -9.99
N ALA A 87 2.27 -3.14 -10.15
CA ALA A 87 1.19 -2.48 -10.87
C ALA A 87 0.80 -1.14 -10.21
N LEU A 88 0.72 -1.10 -8.87
CA LEU A 88 0.43 0.12 -8.12
C LEU A 88 1.53 1.17 -8.32
N VAL A 89 2.81 0.78 -8.30
CA VAL A 89 3.94 1.70 -8.58
C VAL A 89 3.81 2.32 -9.97
N LEU A 90 3.50 1.51 -10.99
CA LEU A 90 3.30 2.01 -12.36
C LEU A 90 2.11 2.97 -12.47
N VAL A 91 1.01 2.66 -11.79
CA VAL A 91 -0.16 3.55 -11.74
C VAL A 91 0.18 4.86 -11.02
N CYS A 92 0.88 4.80 -9.88
CA CYS A 92 1.33 5.98 -9.14
C CYS A 92 2.28 6.85 -9.98
N ALA A 93 3.17 6.24 -10.78
CA ALA A 93 4.00 6.97 -11.72
C ALA A 93 3.16 7.70 -12.79
N ALA A 94 2.12 7.05 -13.33
CA ALA A 94 1.19 7.69 -14.26
C ALA A 94 0.38 8.84 -13.61
N VAL A 95 -0.02 8.69 -12.34
CA VAL A 95 -0.66 9.75 -11.54
C VAL A 95 0.31 10.91 -11.35
N LEU A 96 1.57 10.63 -11.05
CA LEU A 96 2.63 11.62 -10.91
C LEU A 96 2.83 12.41 -12.20
N VAL A 97 3.05 11.73 -13.33
CA VAL A 97 3.22 12.38 -14.64
C VAL A 97 2.03 13.28 -14.99
N ARG A 98 0.79 12.83 -14.75
CA ARG A 98 -0.41 13.64 -15.02
C ARG A 98 -0.61 14.81 -14.06
N GLY A 99 -0.15 14.68 -12.82
CA GLY A 99 -0.45 15.60 -11.72
C GLY A 99 0.75 16.39 -11.18
N TRP A 100 1.94 16.28 -11.79
CA TRP A 100 3.22 16.69 -11.22
C TRP A 100 3.29 18.14 -10.71
N ARG A 101 2.55 19.07 -11.33
CA ARG A 101 2.53 20.49 -10.93
C ARG A 101 1.75 20.77 -9.64
N ARG A 102 1.03 19.79 -9.07
CA ARG A 102 0.20 19.96 -7.86
C ARG A 102 1.00 19.75 -6.57
N TRP A 103 1.96 20.64 -6.31
CA TRP A 103 2.90 20.48 -5.18
C TRP A 103 2.21 20.38 -3.81
N SER A 104 1.08 21.06 -3.62
CA SER A 104 0.25 20.97 -2.40
C SER A 104 -0.32 19.57 -2.16
N VAL A 105 -0.39 18.71 -3.18
CA VAL A 105 -0.73 17.29 -3.05
C VAL A 105 0.52 16.44 -2.85
N TRP A 106 1.59 16.71 -3.59
CA TRP A 106 2.80 15.88 -3.56
C TRP A 106 3.61 16.01 -2.28
N ALA A 107 3.77 17.21 -1.72
CA ALA A 107 4.55 17.42 -0.51
C ALA A 107 4.05 16.57 0.68
N PRO A 108 2.76 16.59 1.07
CA PRO A 108 2.26 15.73 2.14
C PRO A 108 2.30 14.24 1.77
N ALA A 109 2.00 13.85 0.53
CA ALA A 109 2.07 12.45 0.11
C ALA A 109 3.50 11.89 0.22
N ALA A 110 4.50 12.65 -0.21
CA ALA A 110 5.90 12.29 -0.09
C ALA A 110 6.35 12.22 1.38
N GLY A 111 5.91 13.16 2.22
CA GLY A 111 6.20 13.14 3.66
C GLY A 111 5.65 11.89 4.34
N VAL A 112 4.39 11.53 4.09
CA VAL A 112 3.76 10.32 4.62
C VAL A 112 4.48 9.06 4.13
N LEU A 113 4.82 9.01 2.83
CA LEU A 113 5.56 7.90 2.25
C LEU A 113 6.95 7.75 2.88
N ALA A 114 7.66 8.85 3.14
CA ALA A 114 8.97 8.83 3.78
C ALA A 114 8.90 8.29 5.21
N VAL A 115 7.90 8.69 6.00
CA VAL A 115 7.67 8.14 7.35
C VAL A 115 7.31 6.66 7.28
N GLY A 116 6.48 6.28 6.31
CA GLY A 116 6.20 4.88 6.01
C GLY A 116 7.48 4.09 5.78
N LEU A 117 8.33 4.55 4.86
CA LEU A 117 9.57 3.88 4.52
C LEU A 117 10.49 3.74 5.73
N ALA A 118 10.58 4.77 6.57
CA ALA A 118 11.32 4.71 7.83
C ALA A 118 10.75 3.63 8.77
N ALA A 119 9.43 3.53 8.89
CA ALA A 119 8.79 2.47 9.67
C ALA A 119 9.10 1.08 9.09
N TYR A 120 8.98 0.88 7.78
CA TYR A 120 9.33 -0.40 7.14
C TYR A 120 10.78 -0.82 7.45
N LEU A 121 11.74 0.10 7.29
CA LEU A 121 13.16 -0.17 7.58
C LEU A 121 13.39 -0.50 9.07
N ALA A 122 12.72 0.22 9.97
CA ALA A 122 12.77 -0.06 11.41
C ALA A 122 12.07 -1.38 11.80
N GLY A 123 11.17 -1.90 10.97
CA GLY A 123 10.39 -3.12 11.21
C GLY A 123 10.95 -4.39 10.58
N ARG A 124 12.18 -4.38 10.04
CA ARG A 124 12.82 -5.56 9.46
C ARG A 124 13.29 -6.52 10.56
N SER A 125 13.29 -7.83 10.31
CA SER A 125 13.64 -8.86 11.32
C SER A 125 15.04 -8.71 11.96
N GLY A 126 15.97 -8.01 11.31
CA GLY A 126 17.30 -7.72 11.85
C GLY A 126 17.48 -6.35 12.53
N SER A 127 16.42 -5.55 12.65
CA SER A 127 16.53 -4.20 13.22
C SER A 127 16.56 -4.22 14.76
N PRO A 128 17.19 -3.23 15.43
CA PRO A 128 17.16 -3.10 16.89
C PRO A 128 15.75 -2.90 17.47
N GLN A 129 14.80 -2.43 16.65
CA GLN A 129 13.43 -2.14 17.04
C GLN A 129 12.50 -3.34 16.83
N CYS A 130 12.98 -4.43 16.23
CA CYS A 130 12.15 -5.60 15.98
C CYS A 130 11.78 -6.30 17.30
N ARG A 131 10.46 -6.42 17.54
CA ARG A 131 9.87 -7.27 18.57
C ARG A 131 8.86 -8.23 17.94
N PRO A 132 9.21 -9.51 17.73
CA PRO A 132 8.43 -10.42 16.89
C PRO A 132 7.06 -10.77 17.46
N ASP A 133 6.90 -10.71 18.79
CA ASP A 133 5.65 -11.01 19.50
C ASP A 133 4.79 -9.77 19.80
N SER A 134 5.21 -8.60 19.33
CA SER A 134 4.51 -7.34 19.58
C SER A 134 3.28 -7.20 18.68
N VAL A 135 2.15 -6.73 19.23
CA VAL A 135 1.00 -6.27 18.42
C VAL A 135 1.30 -4.96 17.69
N TRP A 136 2.28 -4.20 18.16
CA TRP A 136 2.79 -3.01 17.47
C TRP A 136 3.90 -3.41 16.50
N GLN A 137 3.54 -3.54 15.23
CA GLN A 137 4.44 -3.86 14.14
C GLN A 137 4.68 -2.64 13.23
N PHE A 138 5.93 -2.23 13.07
CA PHE A 138 6.29 -1.12 12.19
C PHE A 138 5.97 -1.42 10.71
N HIS A 139 6.01 -2.69 10.28
CA HIS A 139 5.55 -3.08 8.95
C HIS A 139 4.03 -2.83 8.80
N GLY A 140 3.23 -3.09 9.84
CA GLY A 140 1.82 -2.72 9.83
C GLY A 140 1.59 -1.22 9.71
N VAL A 141 2.46 -0.39 10.32
CA VAL A 141 2.45 1.07 10.14
C VAL A 141 2.80 1.45 8.70
N TRP A 142 3.75 0.77 8.07
CA TRP A 142 4.05 0.92 6.64
C TRP A 142 2.83 0.66 5.75
N HIS A 143 2.05 -0.40 6.01
CA HIS A 143 0.81 -0.67 5.26
C HIS A 143 -0.15 0.53 5.29
N VAL A 144 -0.41 1.04 6.49
CA VAL A 144 -1.34 2.17 6.68
C VAL A 144 -0.82 3.44 6.02
N LEU A 145 0.44 3.81 6.26
CA LEU A 145 1.00 5.07 5.76
C LEU A 145 1.11 5.07 4.23
N THR A 146 1.53 3.96 3.61
CA THR A 146 1.60 3.88 2.14
C THR A 146 0.22 3.86 1.49
N ALA A 147 -0.78 3.22 2.11
CA ALA A 147 -2.17 3.31 1.65
C ALA A 147 -2.68 4.76 1.70
N VAL A 148 -2.42 5.48 2.79
CA VAL A 148 -2.76 6.91 2.94
C VAL A 148 -2.03 7.77 1.92
N ALA A 149 -0.73 7.54 1.70
CA ALA A 149 0.06 8.28 0.72
C ALA A 149 -0.49 8.07 -0.71
N ALA A 150 -0.87 6.85 -1.06
CA ALA A 150 -1.47 6.53 -2.36
C ALA A 150 -2.83 7.22 -2.55
N VAL A 151 -3.72 7.16 -1.55
CA VAL A 151 -5.00 7.89 -1.55
C VAL A 151 -4.77 9.38 -1.74
N TRP A 152 -3.81 9.96 -1.01
CA TRP A 152 -3.48 11.38 -1.13
C TRP A 152 -2.96 11.74 -2.53
N ALA A 153 -2.03 10.93 -3.06
CA ALA A 153 -1.47 11.12 -4.40
C ALA A 153 -2.55 11.11 -5.50
N VAL A 154 -3.55 10.24 -5.41
CA VAL A 154 -4.65 10.17 -6.39
C VAL A 154 -5.45 11.47 -6.48
N ARG A 155 -5.46 12.32 -5.44
CA ARG A 155 -6.07 13.66 -5.52
C ARG A 155 -5.40 14.56 -6.57
N ALA A 156 -4.18 14.23 -7.02
CA ALA A 156 -3.50 14.98 -8.07
C ALA A 156 -4.22 14.91 -9.42
N VAL A 157 -5.04 13.87 -9.64
CA VAL A 157 -5.86 13.71 -10.86
C VAL A 157 -7.34 14.09 -10.66
N ALA A 158 -7.71 14.64 -9.51
CA ALA A 158 -9.04 15.16 -9.28
C ALA A 158 -9.37 16.31 -10.26
N PRO A 159 -10.60 16.39 -10.80
CA PRO A 159 -11.04 17.53 -11.61
C PRO A 159 -10.78 18.85 -10.88
N ARG A 160 -10.37 19.89 -11.61
CA ARG A 160 -10.29 21.24 -11.02
C ARG A 160 -11.73 21.73 -10.82
N SER A 161 -12.04 22.24 -9.64
CA SER A 161 -13.29 23.00 -9.46
C SER A 161 -13.24 24.17 -10.44
N CYS A 162 -14.18 24.22 -11.39
CA CYS A 162 -14.37 25.43 -12.18
C CYS A 162 -14.86 26.47 -11.17
N GLY A 163 -14.06 27.51 -10.91
CA GLY A 163 -14.49 28.59 -10.03
C GLY A 163 -15.80 29.14 -10.57
N THR A 164 -16.79 29.31 -9.69
CA THR A 164 -17.95 30.13 -9.99
C THR A 164 -17.41 31.53 -10.29
N VAL A 165 -17.32 31.89 -11.57
CA VAL A 165 -17.23 33.28 -11.95
C VAL A 165 -18.61 33.84 -11.62
N SER A 166 -18.76 34.40 -10.43
CA SER A 166 -19.89 35.27 -10.14
C SER A 166 -19.76 36.47 -11.07
N LEU A 167 -20.59 36.51 -12.11
CA LEU A 167 -20.89 37.71 -12.88
C LEU A 167 -21.85 38.59 -12.07
#